data_AF-K2C9U4-F1
#
_entry.id   AF-K2C9U4-F1
#
_cell.length_a   1.000
_cell.length_b   1.000
_cell.length_c   1.000
_cell.angle_alpha   90.00
_cell.angle_beta   90.00
_cell.angle_gamma   90.00
#
_symmetry.space_group_name_H-M   'P 1'
#
loop_
_entity.id
_entity.type
_entity.pdbx_description
1 polymer ?
#
loop_
_entity_poly.entity_id
_entity_poly.type
_entity_poly.pdbx_seq_one_letter_code
_entity_poly.pdbx_strand_id
1 'polypeptide(L)'
;MSKFNSFNQPKQGKQQTTTDESGEDNTASNVFTGDLPPTSDVSENSAAPTVTDQTAAASTSVNDNTVNNAAKQSNVQQTTTNNFKPVTKFEMALVAYLEVMGKTKIVNPEEGGKQQYGLWLTIQEILNSKDQQEFNNAWNTILNFTNKHKDDVFNENFIFRFPEYWTGSDKEFSNFRRLVYLIITSNNVSTRKKSLESINLEKTCETLSEMQKNKIFNFYL
;
A
#
# COMPACT_ATOMS: atom_id res chain seq x y z
N MET A 1 22.35 -61.14 18.87
CA MET A 1 23.52 -61.37 18.00
C MET A 1 23.66 -60.17 17.08
N SER A 2 24.60 -59.27 17.39
CA SER A 2 25.77 -58.91 16.56
C SER A 2 25.42 -58.06 15.33
N LYS A 3 25.51 -56.72 15.40
CA LYS A 3 26.68 -55.86 15.09
C LYS A 3 27.21 -56.07 13.66
N PHE A 4 27.15 -55.02 12.82
CA PHE A 4 28.33 -54.45 12.15
C PHE A 4 28.02 -53.07 11.56
N ASN A 5 28.81 -52.08 12.02
CA ASN A 5 28.99 -50.76 11.41
C ASN A 5 29.72 -50.90 10.07
N SER A 6 29.46 -50.04 9.11
CA SER A 6 30.54 -49.52 8.28
C SER A 6 30.35 -48.05 7.94
N PHE A 7 31.44 -47.35 8.20
CA PHE A 7 31.68 -45.92 8.18
C PHE A 7 32.38 -45.63 6.85
N ASN A 8 32.00 -44.59 6.11
CA ASN A 8 32.97 -43.94 5.23
C ASN A 8 32.68 -42.45 5.06
N GLN A 9 33.69 -41.66 5.42
CA GLN A 9 33.73 -40.20 5.44
C GLN A 9 34.38 -39.64 4.14
N PRO A 10 34.34 -38.32 3.92
CA PRO A 10 34.65 -37.68 2.64
C PRO A 10 36.15 -37.50 2.38
N LYS A 11 36.53 -37.43 1.09
CA LYS A 11 37.89 -37.14 0.63
C LYS A 11 38.23 -35.66 0.83
N GLN A 12 39.30 -35.39 1.57
CA GLN A 12 40.09 -34.15 1.52
C GLN A 12 41.21 -34.29 0.47
N GLY A 13 41.54 -33.18 -0.19
CA GLY A 13 42.77 -32.98 -0.96
C GLY A 13 43.27 -31.54 -0.79
N LYS A 14 44.41 -31.39 -0.10
CA LYS A 14 45.29 -30.21 0.03
C LYS A 14 46.06 -30.01 -1.32
N GLN A 15 46.78 -28.94 -1.68
CA GLN A 15 47.77 -28.01 -1.09
C GLN A 15 47.88 -26.79 -2.07
N GLN A 16 48.00 -25.51 -1.72
CA GLN A 16 49.07 -24.71 -1.04
C GLN A 16 50.28 -24.32 -1.92
N THR A 17 50.51 -22.99 -2.09
CA THR A 17 51.78 -22.20 -2.27
C THR A 17 51.35 -20.72 -2.51
N THR A 18 51.47 -19.75 -1.59
CA THR A 18 52.63 -18.90 -1.17
C THR A 18 53.45 -18.30 -2.32
N THR A 19 53.53 -16.96 -2.43
CA THR A 19 54.65 -16.09 -1.95
C THR A 19 54.38 -14.61 -2.26
N ASP A 20 54.94 -13.76 -1.39
CA ASP A 20 54.96 -12.30 -1.21
C ASP A 20 55.33 -11.43 -2.44
N GLU A 21 54.98 -10.13 -2.46
CA GLU A 21 55.88 -9.02 -2.07
C GLU A 21 55.29 -7.60 -2.32
N SER A 22 55.71 -6.71 -1.43
CA SER A 22 55.75 -5.24 -1.32
C SER A 22 55.59 -4.26 -2.51
N GLY A 23 55.18 -3.04 -2.13
CA GLY A 23 55.51 -1.74 -2.77
C GLY A 23 54.35 -1.16 -3.58
N GLU A 24 54.01 0.13 -3.58
CA GLU A 24 54.65 1.37 -3.12
C GLU A 24 53.60 2.50 -3.19
N ASP A 25 53.93 3.61 -2.55
CA ASP A 25 53.33 4.94 -2.53
C ASP A 25 52.81 5.48 -3.89
N ASN A 26 51.70 6.23 -3.87
CA ASN A 26 51.65 7.52 -4.56
C ASN A 26 50.41 8.37 -4.18
N THR A 27 50.74 9.49 -3.55
CA THR A 27 50.03 10.77 -3.53
C THR A 27 49.60 11.25 -4.92
N ALA A 28 48.38 11.78 -5.05
CA ALA A 28 48.11 12.93 -5.91
C ALA A 28 46.76 13.59 -5.54
N SER A 29 46.86 14.78 -4.95
CA SER A 29 45.83 15.79 -4.86
C SER A 29 45.16 16.05 -6.21
N ASN A 30 43.85 16.27 -6.21
CA ASN A 30 43.28 17.18 -7.20
C ASN A 30 42.26 18.11 -6.54
N VAL A 31 42.75 19.33 -6.30
CA VAL A 31 41.99 20.51 -5.93
C VAL A 31 41.31 21.00 -7.20
N PHE A 32 39.98 21.00 -7.24
CA PHE A 32 39.22 21.73 -8.25
C PHE A 32 38.50 22.89 -7.57
N THR A 33 39.18 24.03 -7.55
CA THR A 33 38.62 25.35 -7.27
C THR A 33 38.02 25.90 -8.57
N GLY A 34 36.70 26.09 -8.58
CA GLY A 34 35.99 26.85 -9.60
C GLY A 34 35.12 27.89 -8.91
N ASP A 35 35.64 29.11 -8.83
CA ASP A 35 34.96 30.34 -8.41
C ASP A 35 33.71 30.60 -9.26
N LEU A 36 32.61 30.97 -8.59
CA LEU A 36 31.50 31.72 -9.17
C LEU A 36 31.37 33.04 -8.38
N PRO A 37 31.53 34.21 -9.02
CA PRO A 37 31.13 35.46 -8.40
C PRO A 37 29.65 35.81 -8.68
N PRO A 38 29.08 36.73 -7.86
CA PRO A 38 27.65 36.80 -7.55
C PRO A 38 26.93 37.99 -8.20
N THR A 39 25.58 37.99 -8.17
CA THR A 39 24.69 39.14 -7.85
C THR A 39 23.21 38.67 -7.96
N SER A 40 22.46 38.68 -6.87
CA SER A 40 21.56 39.77 -6.40
C SER A 40 20.38 40.04 -7.34
N ASP A 41 19.17 39.62 -6.99
CA ASP A 41 18.22 40.52 -6.30
C ASP A 41 16.87 39.87 -5.97
N VAL A 42 16.57 39.96 -4.69
CA VAL A 42 15.30 40.15 -3.98
C VAL A 42 14.04 40.40 -4.83
N SER A 43 12.99 39.60 -4.61
CA SER A 43 11.64 40.15 -4.37
C SER A 43 10.81 39.19 -3.53
N GLU A 44 10.73 39.58 -2.26
CA GLU A 44 9.77 39.10 -1.29
C GLU A 44 8.46 39.90 -1.41
N ASN A 45 7.37 39.14 -1.33
CA ASN A 45 6.17 39.44 -0.54
C ASN A 45 4.91 40.05 -1.18
N SER A 46 3.87 39.21 -1.10
CA SER A 46 2.45 39.41 -0.75
C SER A 46 1.84 40.81 -0.74
N ALA A 47 0.67 40.90 -1.39
CA ALA A 47 -0.49 41.61 -0.83
C ALA A 47 -1.80 40.97 -1.31
N ALA A 48 -2.69 40.74 -0.34
CA ALA A 48 -4.03 40.15 -0.47
C ALA A 48 -5.06 41.10 -1.12
N PRO A 49 -6.26 40.61 -1.49
CA PRO A 49 -7.44 41.45 -1.51
C PRO A 49 -8.35 41.21 -0.30
N THR A 50 -8.72 42.33 0.29
CA THR A 50 -9.62 42.56 1.42
C THR A 50 -11.08 42.20 1.12
N VAL A 51 -11.77 41.76 2.17
CA VAL A 51 -13.21 41.52 2.27
C VAL A 51 -13.99 42.84 2.22
N THR A 52 -15.20 42.87 1.64
CA THR A 52 -16.21 43.88 1.97
C THR A 52 -17.60 43.24 2.06
N ASP A 53 -18.35 43.79 3.00
CA ASP A 53 -19.49 43.30 3.75
C ASP A 53 -20.82 43.08 3.02
N GLN A 54 -21.58 42.14 3.60
CA GLN A 54 -23.02 42.11 3.92
C GLN A 54 -24.04 42.92 3.10
N THR A 55 -25.12 42.24 2.71
CA THR A 55 -26.49 42.72 2.97
C THR A 55 -27.46 41.55 3.14
N ALA A 56 -28.23 41.57 4.23
CA ALA A 56 -29.29 40.63 4.58
C ALA A 56 -30.70 41.21 4.29
N ALA A 57 -31.65 40.34 3.94
CA ALA A 57 -33.11 40.48 4.13
C ALA A 57 -33.73 39.08 3.92
N ALA A 58 -34.25 38.38 4.95
CA ALA A 58 -35.64 38.43 5.47
C ALA A 58 -36.69 37.98 4.42
N SER A 59 -37.69 37.12 4.61
CA SER A 59 -38.26 36.25 5.67
C SER A 59 -39.28 35.34 4.92
N THR A 60 -39.62 34.11 5.28
CA THR A 60 -40.76 33.72 6.16
C THR A 60 -41.20 32.28 5.79
N SER A 61 -41.65 31.55 6.81
CA SER A 61 -42.28 30.23 6.88
C SER A 61 -43.50 29.98 5.97
N VAL A 62 -43.83 28.70 5.70
CA VAL A 62 -45.14 28.07 6.02
C VAL A 62 -45.00 26.53 6.13
N ASN A 63 -45.67 25.97 7.14
CA ASN A 63 -45.90 24.56 7.42
C ASN A 63 -46.92 23.87 6.49
N ASP A 64 -46.88 22.53 6.56
CA ASP A 64 -48.02 21.59 6.70
C ASP A 64 -48.53 20.73 5.53
N ASN A 65 -48.56 19.44 5.89
CA ASN A 65 -49.53 18.37 5.62
C ASN A 65 -49.59 17.63 4.26
N THR A 66 -49.05 16.42 4.32
CA THR A 66 -49.80 15.14 4.29
C THR A 66 -50.99 15.06 3.34
N VAL A 67 -50.83 14.35 2.21
CA VAL A 67 -51.94 13.62 1.57
C VAL A 67 -51.46 12.24 1.10
N ASN A 68 -52.14 11.25 1.68
CA ASN A 68 -52.15 9.85 1.33
C ASN A 68 -52.39 9.61 -0.17
N ASN A 69 -51.66 8.66 -0.77
CA ASN A 69 -52.18 7.94 -1.93
C ASN A 69 -52.04 6.44 -1.70
N ALA A 70 -53.19 5.80 -1.52
CA ALA A 70 -53.36 4.38 -1.36
C ALA A 70 -53.34 3.67 -2.72
N ALA A 71 -52.82 2.44 -2.68
CA ALA A 71 -53.14 1.31 -3.54
C ALA A 71 -52.85 1.43 -5.06
N LYS A 72 -51.71 0.86 -5.46
CA LYS A 72 -51.69 -0.20 -6.49
C LYS A 72 -50.67 -1.27 -6.08
N GLN A 73 -51.20 -2.39 -5.59
CA GLN A 73 -50.46 -3.64 -5.43
C GLN A 73 -50.05 -4.14 -6.81
N SER A 74 -48.78 -3.95 -7.14
CA SER A 74 -48.12 -4.71 -8.20
C SER A 74 -47.39 -5.86 -7.54
N ASN A 75 -47.95 -7.05 -7.74
CA ASN A 75 -47.42 -8.34 -7.31
C ASN A 75 -46.10 -8.58 -8.04
N VAL A 76 -44.97 -8.18 -7.44
CA VAL A 76 -43.64 -8.54 -7.93
C VAL A 76 -43.16 -9.71 -7.08
N GLN A 77 -43.11 -10.85 -7.77
CA GLN A 77 -42.61 -12.13 -7.31
C GLN A 77 -41.32 -11.95 -6.51
N GLN A 78 -41.29 -12.57 -5.33
CA GLN A 78 -40.11 -12.79 -4.52
C GLN A 78 -39.06 -13.53 -5.35
N THR A 79 -38.14 -12.78 -5.96
CA THR A 79 -36.89 -13.34 -6.43
C THR A 79 -36.04 -13.62 -5.21
N THR A 80 -35.84 -14.91 -4.97
CA THR A 80 -34.77 -15.56 -4.21
C THR A 80 -33.79 -14.59 -3.54
N THR A 81 -33.76 -14.60 -2.21
CA THR A 81 -32.78 -13.94 -1.35
C THR A 81 -31.39 -14.50 -1.65
N ASN A 82 -30.78 -14.04 -2.75
CA ASN A 82 -29.34 -14.19 -2.95
C ASN A 82 -28.68 -13.38 -1.86
N ASN A 83 -27.90 -14.04 -1.01
CA ASN A 83 -27.10 -13.48 0.08
C ASN A 83 -26.46 -12.14 -0.33
N PHE A 84 -27.15 -11.03 -0.03
CA PHE A 84 -26.63 -9.70 -0.28
C PHE A 84 -25.61 -9.41 0.82
N LYS A 85 -24.34 -9.70 0.53
CA LYS A 85 -23.24 -9.18 1.34
C LYS A 85 -23.11 -7.69 0.97
N PRO A 86 -23.28 -6.74 1.91
CA PRO A 86 -23.08 -5.34 1.61
C PRO A 86 -21.64 -5.12 1.15
N VAL A 87 -21.49 -4.50 -0.02
CA VAL A 87 -20.17 -4.13 -0.58
C VAL A 87 -19.57 -3.06 0.32
N THR A 88 -18.37 -3.30 0.84
CA THR A 88 -17.71 -2.34 1.71
C THR A 88 -17.12 -1.18 0.89
N LYS A 89 -16.94 0.00 1.50
CA LYS A 89 -16.26 1.12 0.84
C LYS A 89 -14.88 0.75 0.28
N PHE A 90 -14.15 -0.11 0.99
CA PHE A 90 -12.83 -0.58 0.59
C PHE A 90 -12.91 -1.51 -0.62
N GLU A 91 -13.94 -2.37 -0.69
CA GLU A 91 -14.16 -3.21 -1.86
C GLU A 91 -14.47 -2.37 -3.11
N MET A 92 -15.25 -1.29 -2.99
CA MET A 92 -15.49 -0.36 -4.10
C MET A 92 -14.20 0.33 -4.56
N ALA A 93 -13.36 0.80 -3.64
CA ALA A 93 -12.07 1.41 -3.97
C ALA A 93 -11.13 0.42 -4.69
N LEU A 94 -11.11 -0.84 -4.24
CA LEU A 94 -10.30 -1.90 -4.86
C LEU A 94 -10.81 -2.30 -6.25
N VAL A 95 -12.13 -2.32 -6.47
CA VAL A 95 -12.72 -2.54 -7.80
C VAL A 95 -12.36 -1.39 -8.73
N ALA A 96 -12.50 -0.14 -8.30
CA ALA A 96 -12.12 1.02 -9.10
C ALA A 96 -10.63 0.97 -9.48
N TYR A 97 -9.76 0.59 -8.55
CA TYR A 97 -8.33 0.39 -8.83
C TYR A 97 -8.12 -0.71 -9.89
N LEU A 98 -8.79 -1.86 -9.75
CA LEU A 98 -8.70 -2.97 -10.72
C LEU A 98 -9.15 -2.56 -12.13
N GLU A 99 -10.23 -1.79 -12.25
CA GLU A 99 -10.78 -1.35 -13.54
C GLU A 99 -9.80 -0.50 -14.33
N VAL A 100 -9.00 0.32 -13.65
CA VAL A 100 -7.98 1.18 -14.26
C VAL A 100 -6.66 0.43 -14.43
N MET A 101 -6.24 -0.33 -13.41
CA MET A 101 -4.88 -0.88 -13.30
C MET A 101 -4.74 -2.36 -13.67
N GLY A 102 -5.81 -3.04 -14.11
CA GLY A 102 -5.76 -4.43 -14.56
C GLY A 102 -4.66 -4.68 -15.61
N LYS A 103 -4.11 -5.89 -15.65
CA LYS A 103 -2.93 -6.25 -16.47
C LYS A 103 -3.11 -6.03 -17.97
N THR A 104 -4.36 -6.03 -18.45
CA THR A 104 -4.69 -5.84 -19.87
C THR A 104 -4.92 -4.37 -20.23
N LYS A 105 -4.87 -3.46 -19.24
CA LYS A 105 -5.10 -2.04 -19.43
C LYS A 105 -3.80 -1.34 -19.80
N ILE A 106 -3.84 -0.55 -20.87
CA ILE A 106 -2.80 0.42 -21.19
C ILE A 106 -3.06 1.64 -20.33
N VAL A 107 -2.17 1.91 -19.39
CA VAL A 107 -2.29 3.02 -18.45
C VAL A 107 -1.14 3.98 -18.71
N ASN A 108 -1.45 5.28 -18.82
CA ASN A 108 -0.42 6.32 -18.86
C ASN A 108 0.40 6.23 -17.57
N PRO A 109 1.75 6.26 -17.62
CA PRO A 109 2.57 6.17 -16.42
C PRO A 109 2.24 7.16 -15.29
N GLU A 110 1.93 8.42 -15.61
CA GLU A 110 1.53 9.43 -14.61
C GLU A 110 0.22 9.04 -13.90
N GLU A 111 -0.75 8.53 -14.66
CA GLU A 111 -2.01 8.03 -14.12
C GLU A 111 -1.76 6.77 -13.29
N GLY A 112 -0.88 5.89 -13.76
CA GLY A 112 -0.49 4.69 -13.04
C GLY A 112 0.11 4.99 -11.67
N GLY A 113 0.99 5.99 -11.58
CA GLY A 113 1.54 6.48 -10.32
C GLY A 113 0.48 7.03 -9.37
N LYS A 114 -0.47 7.84 -9.89
CA LYS A 114 -1.63 8.33 -9.11
C LYS A 114 -2.50 7.20 -8.59
N GLN A 115 -2.79 6.19 -9.41
CA GLN A 115 -3.59 5.03 -9.00
C GLN A 115 -2.88 4.20 -7.92
N GLN A 116 -1.56 3.98 -8.04
CA GLN A 116 -0.77 3.31 -6.99
C GLN A 116 -0.82 4.10 -5.67
N TYR A 117 -0.74 5.43 -5.74
CA TYR A 117 -0.90 6.28 -4.56
C TYR A 117 -2.32 6.20 -3.98
N GLY A 118 -3.36 6.13 -4.82
CA GLY A 118 -4.74 5.90 -4.38
C GLY A 118 -4.92 4.58 -3.63
N LEU A 119 -4.27 3.50 -4.08
CA LEU A 119 -4.23 2.23 -3.35
C LEU A 119 -3.53 2.38 -1.99
N TRP A 120 -2.43 3.13 -1.92
CA TRP A 120 -1.76 3.44 -0.66
C TRP A 120 -2.67 4.21 0.31
N LEU A 121 -3.39 5.23 -0.15
CA LEU A 121 -4.36 5.95 0.68
C LEU A 121 -5.48 5.03 1.18
N THR A 122 -5.94 4.10 0.35
CA THR A 122 -6.90 3.07 0.75
C THR A 122 -6.33 2.20 1.88
N ILE A 123 -5.09 1.74 1.77
CA ILE A 123 -4.40 0.97 2.83
C ILE A 123 -4.27 1.81 4.10
N GLN A 124 -3.90 3.08 4.00
CA GLN A 124 -3.82 4.00 5.14
C GLN A 124 -5.17 4.16 5.85
N GLU A 125 -6.25 4.32 5.09
CA GLU A 125 -7.60 4.40 5.67
C GLU A 125 -7.97 3.12 6.42
N ILE A 126 -7.63 1.95 5.89
CA ILE A 126 -7.82 0.67 6.61
C ILE A 126 -7.04 0.67 7.91
N LEU A 127 -5.75 1.01 7.89
CA LEU A 127 -4.91 1.07 9.09
C LEU A 127 -5.44 2.06 10.14
N ASN A 128 -6.12 3.11 9.69
CA ASN A 128 -6.72 4.15 10.54
C ASN A 128 -8.19 3.86 10.92
N SER A 129 -8.68 2.63 10.71
CA SER A 129 -10.01 2.18 11.18
C SER A 129 -10.23 2.49 12.66
N LYS A 130 -11.47 2.73 13.09
CA LYS A 130 -11.75 3.23 14.45
C LYS A 130 -11.35 2.24 15.53
N ASP A 131 -11.58 0.95 15.28
CA ASP A 131 -11.30 -0.14 16.21
C ASP A 131 -10.75 -1.38 15.49
N GLN A 132 -10.38 -2.39 16.27
CA GLN A 132 -9.81 -3.64 15.77
C GLN A 132 -10.82 -4.44 14.92
N GLN A 133 -12.11 -4.38 15.20
CA GLN A 133 -13.12 -5.13 14.46
C GLN A 133 -13.33 -4.53 13.06
N GLU A 134 -13.43 -3.20 12.97
CA GLU A 134 -13.47 -2.48 11.68
C GLU A 134 -12.19 -2.77 10.88
N PHE A 135 -11.03 -2.70 11.52
CA PHE A 135 -9.75 -3.07 10.89
C PHE A 135 -9.78 -4.50 10.37
N ASN A 136 -10.17 -5.49 11.18
CA ASN A 136 -10.20 -6.90 10.78
C ASN A 136 -11.11 -7.13 9.57
N ASN A 137 -12.26 -6.47 9.52
CA ASN A 137 -13.20 -6.58 8.40
C ASN A 137 -12.62 -5.97 7.12
N ALA A 138 -12.04 -4.78 7.22
CA ALA A 138 -11.42 -4.07 6.11
C ALA A 138 -10.15 -4.78 5.60
N TRP A 139 -9.31 -5.25 6.51
CA TRP A 139 -8.09 -5.99 6.21
C TRP A 139 -8.39 -7.35 5.58
N ASN A 140 -9.38 -8.09 6.07
CA ASN A 140 -9.84 -9.31 5.38
C ASN A 140 -10.42 -9.00 3.98
N THR A 141 -11.04 -7.84 3.78
CA THR A 141 -11.56 -7.44 2.47
C THR A 141 -10.42 -7.29 1.46
N ILE A 142 -9.37 -6.53 1.80
CA ILE A 142 -8.22 -6.38 0.89
C ILE A 142 -7.49 -7.70 0.67
N LEU A 143 -7.28 -8.52 1.71
CA LEU A 143 -6.65 -9.85 1.55
C LEU A 143 -7.45 -10.75 0.60
N ASN A 144 -8.76 -10.86 0.79
CA ASN A 144 -9.61 -11.68 -0.08
C ASN A 144 -9.63 -11.16 -1.52
N PHE A 145 -9.71 -9.84 -1.71
CA PHE A 145 -9.66 -9.21 -3.03
C PHE A 145 -8.33 -9.47 -3.72
N THR A 146 -7.22 -9.26 -3.03
CA THR A 146 -5.87 -9.54 -3.54
C THR A 146 -5.70 -11.01 -3.89
N ASN A 147 -6.19 -11.96 -3.07
CA ASN A 147 -6.13 -13.38 -3.41
C ASN A 147 -6.92 -13.72 -4.70
N LYS A 148 -8.10 -13.12 -4.88
CA LYS A 148 -8.92 -13.30 -6.09
C LYS A 148 -8.27 -12.71 -7.35
N HIS A 149 -7.48 -11.65 -7.21
CA HIS A 149 -6.88 -10.90 -8.31
C HIS A 149 -5.34 -10.97 -8.36
N LYS A 150 -4.76 -12.03 -7.76
CA LYS A 150 -3.31 -12.24 -7.64
C LYS A 150 -2.58 -12.48 -8.97
N ASP A 151 -3.29 -13.02 -9.96
CA ASP A 151 -2.77 -13.29 -11.31
C ASP A 151 -3.06 -12.12 -12.28
N ASP A 152 -3.51 -10.99 -11.73
CA ASP A 152 -3.88 -9.77 -12.43
C ASP A 152 -3.15 -8.57 -11.80
N VAL A 153 -3.88 -7.55 -11.33
CA VAL A 153 -3.30 -6.30 -10.82
C VAL A 153 -2.43 -6.49 -9.56
N PHE A 154 -2.67 -7.54 -8.76
CA PHE A 154 -1.88 -7.83 -7.56
C PHE A 154 -0.74 -8.83 -7.79
N ASN A 155 -0.41 -9.13 -9.03
CA ASN A 155 0.80 -9.87 -9.33
C ASN A 155 2.02 -8.98 -9.06
N GLU A 156 3.07 -9.54 -8.45
CA GLU A 156 4.28 -8.79 -8.03
C GLU A 156 4.95 -8.04 -9.19
N ASN A 157 4.88 -8.58 -10.41
CA ASN A 157 5.46 -7.94 -11.60
C ASN A 157 4.62 -6.75 -12.10
N PHE A 158 3.35 -6.66 -11.72
CA PHE A 158 2.40 -5.68 -12.26
C PHE A 158 1.99 -4.61 -11.26
N ILE A 159 1.96 -4.91 -9.96
CA ILE A 159 1.50 -3.98 -8.93
C ILE A 159 2.45 -2.80 -8.72
N PHE A 160 3.74 -2.97 -9.01
CA PHE A 160 4.79 -1.95 -8.83
C PHE A 160 5.30 -1.35 -10.14
N ARG A 161 4.50 -1.37 -11.23
CA ARG A 161 4.98 -1.08 -12.59
C ARG A 161 5.25 0.40 -12.93
N PHE A 162 4.86 1.37 -12.07
CA PHE A 162 5.10 2.81 -12.29
C PHE A 162 5.80 3.51 -11.11
N PRO A 163 6.95 3.01 -10.62
CA PRO A 163 7.58 3.55 -9.42
C PRO A 163 8.09 4.98 -9.59
N GLU A 164 8.51 5.34 -10.81
CA GLU A 164 9.06 6.67 -11.15
C GLU A 164 7.99 7.77 -11.15
N TYR A 165 6.71 7.40 -11.25
CA TYR A 165 5.58 8.32 -11.31
C TYR A 165 4.82 8.40 -9.98
N TRP A 166 5.40 7.81 -8.93
CA TRP A 166 4.85 7.87 -7.59
C TRP A 166 4.68 9.32 -7.11
N THR A 167 3.48 9.67 -6.66
CA THR A 167 3.14 11.05 -6.29
C THR A 167 3.34 11.36 -4.81
N GLY A 168 3.59 10.35 -3.98
CA GLY A 168 3.90 10.53 -2.56
C GLY A 168 5.41 10.68 -2.32
N SER A 169 5.81 10.67 -1.05
CA SER A 169 7.21 10.63 -0.65
C SER A 169 7.86 9.25 -0.85
N ASP A 170 9.19 9.19 -0.94
CA ASP A 170 9.97 7.94 -0.98
C ASP A 170 9.73 7.06 0.26
N LYS A 171 9.52 7.71 1.41
CA LYS A 171 9.18 7.03 2.66
C LYS A 171 7.82 6.34 2.55
N GLU A 172 6.81 7.03 2.02
CA GLU A 172 5.50 6.43 1.77
C GLU A 172 5.58 5.31 0.75
N PHE A 173 6.36 5.47 -0.33
CA PHE A 173 6.54 4.42 -1.32
C PHE A 173 7.17 3.16 -0.71
N SER A 174 8.19 3.33 0.13
CA SER A 174 8.83 2.24 0.85
C SER A 174 7.84 1.50 1.76
N ASN A 175 6.99 2.24 2.47
CA ASN A 175 5.95 1.68 3.32
C ASN A 175 4.88 0.94 2.51
N PHE A 176 4.45 1.55 1.39
CA PHE A 176 3.49 0.97 0.46
C PHE A 176 4.00 -0.38 -0.04
N ARG A 177 5.26 -0.46 -0.51
CA ARG A 177 5.84 -1.74 -0.98
C ARG A 177 5.86 -2.82 0.10
N ARG A 178 6.26 -2.47 1.33
CA ARG A 178 6.29 -3.42 2.45
C ARG A 178 4.91 -3.95 2.80
N LEU A 179 3.91 -3.06 2.88
CA LEU A 179 2.53 -3.46 3.20
C LEU A 179 1.87 -4.24 2.08
N VAL A 180 2.08 -3.84 0.82
CA VAL A 180 1.57 -4.59 -0.34
C VAL A 180 2.20 -5.98 -0.38
N TYR A 181 3.50 -6.10 -0.10
CA TYR A 181 4.15 -7.41 -0.02
C TYR A 181 3.56 -8.29 1.09
N LEU A 182 3.31 -7.73 2.28
CA LEU A 182 2.60 -8.41 3.35
C LEU A 182 1.22 -8.89 2.89
N ILE A 183 0.43 -8.02 2.25
CA ILE A 183 -0.90 -8.34 1.74
C ILE A 183 -0.82 -9.48 0.70
N ILE A 184 0.05 -9.39 -0.30
CA ILE A 184 0.21 -10.42 -1.34
C ILE A 184 0.63 -11.76 -0.73
N THR A 185 1.56 -11.75 0.23
CA THR A 185 2.12 -12.96 0.83
C THR A 185 1.13 -13.66 1.77
N SER A 186 0.25 -12.91 2.43
CA SER A 186 -0.66 -13.39 3.49
C SER A 186 -2.14 -13.47 3.08
N ASN A 187 -2.45 -13.20 1.81
CA ASN A 187 -3.82 -13.09 1.28
C ASN A 187 -4.64 -14.38 1.39
N ASN A 188 -4.01 -15.55 1.39
CA ASN A 188 -4.69 -16.84 1.45
C ASN A 188 -4.80 -17.34 2.89
N VAL A 189 -6.03 -17.39 3.42
CA VAL A 189 -6.35 -17.83 4.79
C VAL A 189 -5.75 -19.21 5.12
N SER A 190 -5.77 -20.17 4.19
CA SER A 190 -5.34 -21.54 4.47
C SER A 190 -3.82 -21.69 4.59
N THR A 191 -3.06 -20.81 3.97
CA THR A 191 -1.58 -20.83 3.98
C THR A 191 -0.96 -19.68 4.75
N ARG A 192 -1.77 -18.69 5.17
CA ARG A 192 -1.33 -17.44 5.81
C ARG A 192 -0.32 -17.66 6.92
N LYS A 193 -0.60 -18.56 7.86
CA LYS A 193 0.28 -18.84 9.00
C LYS A 193 1.68 -19.25 8.54
N LYS A 194 1.77 -20.15 7.56
CA LYS A 194 3.04 -20.59 6.98
C LYS A 194 3.72 -19.47 6.20
N SER A 195 2.97 -18.70 5.42
CA SER A 195 3.53 -17.56 4.68
C SER A 195 4.15 -16.51 5.60
N LEU A 196 3.54 -16.26 6.78
CA LEU A 196 4.04 -15.30 7.76
C LEU A 196 5.38 -15.69 8.39
N GLU A 197 5.73 -16.98 8.42
CA GLU A 197 7.05 -17.43 8.92
C GLU A 197 8.22 -16.82 8.12
N SER A 198 7.96 -16.43 6.86
CA SER A 198 8.95 -15.77 5.99
C SER A 198 8.96 -14.24 6.12
N ILE A 199 8.06 -13.64 6.91
CA ILE A 199 7.89 -12.20 7.04
C ILE A 199 8.35 -11.74 8.41
N ASN A 200 9.28 -10.79 8.44
CA ASN A 200 9.57 -10.02 9.66
C ASN A 200 8.53 -8.90 9.81
N LEU A 201 7.51 -9.13 10.65
CA LEU A 201 6.39 -8.20 10.83
C LEU A 201 6.84 -6.89 11.47
N GLU A 202 7.79 -6.91 12.40
CA GLU A 202 8.35 -5.74 13.06
C GLU A 202 9.01 -4.80 12.06
N LYS A 203 9.83 -5.36 11.16
CA LYS A 203 10.50 -4.59 10.10
C LYS A 203 9.51 -4.07 9.07
N THR A 204 8.52 -4.89 8.71
CA THR A 204 7.46 -4.54 7.76
C THR A 204 6.68 -3.32 8.25
N CYS A 205 6.42 -3.25 9.56
CA CYS A 205 5.61 -2.22 10.18
C CYS A 205 6.42 -1.08 10.82
N GLU A 206 7.76 -1.04 10.68
CA GLU A 206 8.64 -0.21 11.53
C GLU A 206 8.29 1.28 11.55
N THR A 207 7.82 1.81 10.42
CA THR A 207 7.51 3.22 10.16
C THR A 207 6.05 3.59 10.44
N LEU A 208 5.20 2.61 10.76
CA LEU A 208 3.81 2.84 11.11
C LEU A 208 3.71 3.44 12.51
N SER A 209 2.57 4.07 12.82
CA SER A 209 2.29 4.47 14.20
C SER A 209 2.05 3.25 15.08
N GLU A 210 2.27 3.39 16.39
CA GLU A 210 2.09 2.27 17.33
C GLU A 210 0.69 1.67 17.28
N MET A 211 -0.33 2.52 17.10
CA MET A 211 -1.72 2.08 16.92
C MET A 211 -1.89 1.20 15.67
N GLN A 212 -1.27 1.58 14.55
CA GLN A 212 -1.35 0.84 13.30
C GLN A 212 -0.58 -0.49 13.39
N LYS A 213 0.59 -0.50 14.04
CA LYS A 213 1.36 -1.72 14.31
C LYS A 213 0.54 -2.71 15.13
N ASN A 214 -0.06 -2.25 16.22
CA ASN A 214 -0.88 -3.09 17.10
C ASN A 214 -2.07 -3.71 16.36
N LYS A 215 -2.72 -2.98 15.45
CA LYS A 215 -3.79 -3.55 14.61
C LYS A 215 -3.32 -4.72 13.75
N ILE A 216 -2.17 -4.56 13.08
CA ILE A 216 -1.57 -5.59 12.24
C ILE A 216 -1.14 -6.79 13.11
N PHE A 217 -0.47 -6.55 14.23
CA PHE A 217 0.01 -7.60 15.11
C PHE A 217 -1.15 -8.40 15.70
N ASN A 218 -2.18 -7.74 16.23
CA ASN A 218 -3.39 -8.40 16.75
C ASN A 218 -4.15 -9.21 15.68
N PHE A 219 -3.94 -8.93 14.40
CA PHE A 219 -4.57 -9.69 13.32
C PHE A 219 -3.79 -10.96 12.97
N TYR A 220 -2.47 -10.96 13.14
CA TYR A 220 -1.58 -12.04 12.70
C TYR A 220 -1.03 -12.92 13.82
N LEU A 221 -0.92 -12.38 15.05
CA LEU A 221 -0.38 -13.04 16.24
C LEU A 221 -1.50 -13.43 17.20
#